data_AF-A0A4Q5AG38-F1
#
_entry.id   AF-A0A4Q5AG38-F1
#
_cell.length_a   1.000
_cell.length_b   1.000
_cell.length_c   1.000
_cell.angle_alpha   90.00
_cell.angle_beta   90.00
_cell.angle_gamma   90.00
#
_symmetry.space_group_name_H-M   'P 1'
#
loop_
_entity.id
_entity.type
_entity.pdbx_description
1 polymer ?
#
loop_
_entity_poly.entity_id
_entity_poly.type
_entity_poly.pdbx_seq_one_letter_code
_entity_poly.pdbx_strand_id
1 'polypeptide(L)'
;MSIDKRGKEAGRCLFLGPVKAKGDIPAHVVGLVVGADSPAAQYVAEMPTFRGGRLCALEYSTNEEAGEFGMLEKALQGIVGRKLVTRRLTSDGELIMPYTAPNGAGLTLEAMLGVGENAIPGPDFDIWELKVVKQRALSKRYSHKITLFTPQPDRGWVTEHALTDFVLQYGHVTERDDDGNPVCYYFTMSDIAKTGDAASSTRLVMGLEGFTSARRFDANGMIGLYDRQAGSLIAGWSFMKLLDHWQRKHNRAAYVPYVLNKGDDVDVVEFGPLITLGISTSFGQFLQAFHDGKIVYDPGDKITLKDGKWKPHARSQFRMNLKDIGAIYEMVKQVDLRDPETY
;
A
#
# COMPACT_ATOMS: atom_id res chain seq x y z
N MET A 1 -31.54 17.38 -3.08
CA MET A 1 -31.38 17.81 -4.49
C MET A 1 -31.74 16.62 -5.37
N SER A 2 -32.51 16.81 -6.45
CA SER A 2 -32.94 15.72 -7.36
C SER A 2 -31.75 15.14 -8.13
N ILE A 3 -31.73 13.82 -8.25
CA ILE A 3 -30.71 12.98 -8.93
C ILE A 3 -30.61 13.26 -10.45
N ASP A 4 -31.59 13.95 -11.04
CA ASP A 4 -31.73 14.09 -12.51
C ASP A 4 -30.95 15.26 -13.14
N LYS A 5 -30.04 15.91 -12.39
CA LYS A 5 -29.30 17.09 -12.88
C LYS A 5 -27.78 17.06 -12.66
N ARG A 6 -27.16 15.88 -12.49
CA ARG A 6 -25.69 15.80 -12.50
C ARG A 6 -25.15 16.21 -13.87
N GLY A 7 -24.28 17.22 -13.94
CA GLY A 7 -23.78 17.74 -15.22
C GLY A 7 -24.06 19.21 -15.49
N LYS A 8 -25.09 19.78 -14.86
CA LYS A 8 -25.59 21.14 -15.14
C LYS A 8 -25.57 22.06 -13.93
N GLU A 9 -24.84 21.68 -12.89
CA GLU A 9 -24.70 22.48 -11.68
C GLU A 9 -23.97 23.80 -11.99
N ALA A 10 -24.53 24.92 -11.54
CA ALA A 10 -23.90 26.22 -11.66
C ALA A 10 -22.61 26.28 -10.81
N GLY A 11 -21.60 27.03 -11.26
CA GLY A 11 -20.35 27.23 -10.52
C GLY A 11 -19.28 26.14 -10.74
N ARG A 12 -19.52 25.15 -11.60
CA ARG A 12 -18.49 24.19 -12.00
C ARG A 12 -17.39 24.84 -12.83
N CYS A 13 -16.16 24.39 -12.64
CA CYS A 13 -15.00 24.83 -13.40
C CYS A 13 -14.46 23.70 -14.27
N LEU A 14 -14.20 23.99 -15.55
CA LEU A 14 -13.44 23.13 -16.46
C LEU A 14 -12.01 23.67 -16.54
N PHE A 15 -11.06 22.86 -16.11
CA PHE A 15 -9.63 23.09 -16.27
C PHE A 15 -9.15 22.39 -17.54
N LEU A 16 -8.36 23.08 -18.35
CA LEU A 16 -7.73 22.54 -19.56
C LEU A 16 -6.22 22.66 -19.41
N GLY A 17 -5.49 21.57 -19.60
CA GLY A 17 -4.04 21.54 -19.45
C GLY A 17 -3.37 20.78 -20.60
N PRO A 18 -2.30 21.32 -21.22
CA PRO A 18 -1.50 20.57 -22.17
C PRO A 18 -0.69 19.49 -21.45
N VAL A 19 -0.71 18.27 -21.97
CA VAL A 19 0.17 17.17 -21.55
C VAL A 19 1.28 17.04 -22.58
N LYS A 20 2.52 17.29 -22.15
CA LYS A 20 3.71 17.12 -23.00
C LYS A 20 4.02 15.62 -23.13
N ALA A 21 4.28 15.14 -24.36
CA ALA A 21 5.05 13.91 -24.54
C ALA A 21 6.54 14.21 -24.37
N LYS A 22 7.43 13.21 -24.37
CA LYS A 22 8.89 13.41 -24.35
C LYS A 22 9.29 14.54 -25.32
N GLY A 23 9.74 15.67 -24.78
CA GLY A 23 10.05 16.90 -25.53
C GLY A 23 9.10 18.06 -25.20
N ASP A 24 9.32 19.22 -25.82
CA ASP A 24 8.52 20.44 -25.59
C ASP A 24 7.24 20.54 -26.43
N ILE A 25 6.84 19.44 -27.08
CA ILE A 25 5.65 19.40 -27.93
C ILE A 25 4.46 18.86 -27.11
N PRO A 26 3.39 19.65 -26.91
CA PRO A 26 2.16 19.16 -26.30
C PRO A 26 1.60 18.01 -27.15
N ALA A 27 1.42 16.84 -26.55
CA ALA A 27 0.88 15.68 -27.26
C ALA A 27 -0.64 15.66 -27.22
N HIS A 28 -1.25 16.01 -26.08
CA HIS A 28 -2.69 15.98 -25.86
C HIS A 28 -3.11 17.09 -24.90
N VAL A 29 -4.40 17.46 -24.88
CA VAL A 29 -4.99 18.34 -23.86
C VAL A 29 -5.88 17.50 -22.96
N VAL A 30 -5.70 17.62 -21.65
CA VAL A 30 -6.56 16.99 -20.65
C VAL A 30 -7.53 18.02 -20.10
N GLY A 31 -8.79 17.59 -19.96
CA GLY A 31 -9.84 18.36 -19.30
C GLY A 31 -10.20 17.75 -17.95
N LEU A 32 -10.24 18.57 -16.90
CA LEU A 32 -10.73 18.20 -15.57
C LEU A 32 -11.92 19.09 -15.22
N VAL A 33 -13.06 18.49 -14.87
CA VAL A 33 -14.23 19.25 -14.40
C VAL A 33 -14.43 19.01 -12.91
N VAL A 34 -14.51 20.10 -12.16
CA VAL A 34 -14.72 20.07 -10.71
C VAL A 34 -16.05 20.72 -10.32
N GLY A 35 -16.59 20.32 -9.17
CA GLY A 35 -17.79 20.91 -8.57
C GLY A 35 -17.55 22.32 -8.03
N ALA A 36 -18.63 23.10 -7.86
CA ALA A 36 -18.57 24.46 -7.32
C ALA A 36 -17.97 24.53 -5.91
N ASP A 37 -18.17 23.49 -5.10
CA ASP A 37 -17.64 23.42 -3.73
C ASP A 37 -16.17 22.98 -3.67
N SER A 38 -15.53 22.70 -4.81
CA SER A 38 -14.13 22.30 -4.83
C SER A 38 -13.22 23.49 -4.52
N PRO A 39 -12.10 23.28 -3.78
CA PRO A 39 -11.12 24.34 -3.52
C PRO A 39 -10.62 25.01 -4.80
N ALA A 40 -10.46 24.24 -5.88
CA ALA A 40 -10.03 24.75 -7.18
C ALA A 40 -11.06 25.67 -7.83
N ALA A 41 -12.35 25.36 -7.73
CA ALA A 41 -13.41 26.24 -8.25
C ALA A 41 -13.52 27.54 -7.47
N GLN A 42 -13.40 27.48 -6.13
CA GLN A 42 -13.39 28.66 -5.27
C GLN A 42 -12.19 29.57 -5.57
N TYR A 43 -11.00 28.99 -5.73
CA TYR A 43 -9.80 29.72 -6.12
C TYR A 43 -9.98 30.49 -7.43
N VAL A 44 -10.48 29.82 -8.47
CA VAL A 44 -10.71 30.45 -9.79
C VAL A 44 -11.75 31.56 -9.71
N ALA A 45 -12.82 31.38 -8.93
CA ALA A 45 -13.87 32.39 -8.78
C ALA A 45 -13.34 33.70 -8.17
N GLU A 46 -12.29 33.62 -7.34
CA GLU A 46 -11.65 34.77 -6.68
C GLU A 46 -10.53 35.42 -7.52
N MET A 47 -10.14 34.81 -8.64
CA MET A 47 -9.07 35.34 -9.48
C MET A 47 -9.48 36.66 -10.15
N PRO A 48 -8.63 37.70 -10.10
CA PRO A 48 -8.88 38.97 -10.79
C PRO A 48 -9.07 38.80 -12.31
N THR A 49 -8.44 37.79 -12.89
CA THR A 49 -8.46 37.45 -14.32
C THR A 49 -9.65 36.59 -14.73
N PHE A 50 -10.37 35.98 -13.79
CA PHE A 50 -11.50 35.12 -14.11
C PHE A 50 -12.74 35.93 -14.49
N ARG A 51 -13.38 35.55 -15.59
CA ARG A 51 -14.67 36.09 -16.02
C ARG A 51 -15.51 34.92 -16.54
N GLY A 52 -16.71 34.75 -15.99
CA GLY A 52 -17.62 33.67 -16.39
C GLY A 52 -17.83 33.61 -17.90
N GLY A 53 -17.78 32.40 -18.47
CA GLY A 53 -17.96 32.17 -19.91
C GLY A 53 -16.75 32.46 -20.79
N ARG A 54 -15.59 32.81 -20.21
CA ARG A 54 -14.33 33.00 -20.97
C ARG A 54 -13.23 32.08 -20.44
N LEU A 55 -12.37 31.63 -21.34
CA LEU A 55 -11.11 31.00 -20.96
C LEU A 55 -10.20 32.09 -20.38
N CYS A 56 -9.64 31.84 -19.20
CA CYS A 56 -8.60 32.66 -18.60
C CYS A 56 -7.38 31.77 -18.30
N ALA A 57 -6.19 32.35 -18.37
CA ALA A 57 -4.99 31.67 -17.89
C ALA A 57 -5.08 31.52 -16.38
N LEU A 58 -4.75 30.33 -15.87
CA LEU A 58 -4.64 30.11 -14.43
C LEU A 58 -3.34 30.78 -13.95
N GLU A 59 -3.47 31.98 -13.39
CA GLU A 59 -2.41 32.65 -12.65
C GLU A 59 -2.42 32.14 -11.21
N TYR A 60 -1.49 31.25 -10.89
CA TYR A 60 -1.25 30.82 -9.52
C TYR A 60 0.13 31.31 -9.09
N SER A 61 0.22 31.94 -7.92
CA SER A 61 1.52 32.36 -7.39
C SER A 61 2.28 31.12 -6.91
N THR A 62 3.28 30.69 -7.66
CA THR A 62 4.29 29.75 -7.17
C THR A 62 5.29 30.51 -6.29
N ASN A 63 4.84 31.12 -5.20
CA ASN A 63 5.76 31.75 -4.23
C ASN A 63 6.40 30.72 -3.29
N GLU A 64 6.00 29.46 -3.38
CA GLU A 64 6.77 28.31 -2.94
C GLU A 64 6.67 27.30 -4.08
N GLU A 65 7.79 26.90 -4.69
CA GLU A 65 7.85 25.54 -5.23
C GLU A 65 7.77 24.63 -4.01
N ALA A 66 6.55 24.38 -3.52
CA ALA A 66 6.34 23.29 -2.58
C ALA A 66 6.85 22.05 -3.30
N GLY A 67 7.99 21.51 -2.86
CA GLY A 67 8.55 20.30 -3.45
C GLY A 67 7.52 19.18 -3.47
N GLU A 68 7.78 18.08 -4.18
CA GLU A 68 6.80 16.98 -4.37
C GLU A 68 6.18 16.42 -3.06
N PHE A 69 6.75 16.72 -1.89
CA PHE A 69 6.22 16.38 -0.57
C PHE A 69 5.28 17.44 0.05
N GLY A 70 5.32 18.69 -0.39
CA GLY A 70 4.71 19.83 0.32
C GLY A 70 3.19 19.76 0.49
N MET A 71 2.45 19.13 -0.44
CA MET A 71 1.01 18.88 -0.27
C MET A 71 0.73 17.86 0.83
N LEU A 72 1.44 16.73 0.81
CA LEU A 72 1.32 15.69 1.83
C LEU A 72 1.79 16.21 3.20
N GLU A 73 2.86 17.00 3.22
CA GLU A 73 3.37 17.66 4.42
C GLU A 73 2.31 18.52 5.10
N LYS A 74 1.74 19.50 4.38
CA LYS A 74 0.71 20.40 4.92
C LYS A 74 -0.48 19.61 5.45
N ALA A 75 -0.86 18.53 4.78
CA ALA A 75 -1.94 17.66 5.22
C ALA A 75 -1.58 16.88 6.50
N LEU A 76 -0.37 16.31 6.58
CA LEU A 76 0.10 15.55 7.75
C LEU A 76 0.32 16.45 8.98
N GLN A 77 0.75 17.70 8.81
CA GLN A 77 0.90 18.67 9.91
C GLN A 77 -0.42 18.88 10.68
N GLY A 78 -1.58 18.79 10.02
CA GLY A 78 -2.89 18.86 10.68
C GLY A 78 -3.34 17.60 11.42
N ILE A 79 -2.58 16.51 11.30
CA ILE A 79 -2.92 15.17 11.80
C ILE A 79 -1.93 14.71 12.88
N VAL A 80 -0.63 14.93 12.67
CA VAL A 80 0.44 14.44 13.53
C VAL A 80 0.31 14.98 14.96
N GLY A 81 0.56 14.09 15.94
CA GLY A 81 0.44 14.39 17.37
C GLY A 81 -0.99 14.42 17.91
N ARG A 82 -2.01 14.27 17.06
CA ARG A 82 -3.40 14.18 17.51
C ARG A 82 -3.73 12.74 17.90
N LYS A 83 -4.42 12.57 19.02
CA LYS A 83 -5.03 11.32 19.43
C LYS A 83 -6.38 11.18 18.74
N LEU A 84 -6.52 10.18 17.89
CA LEU A 84 -7.68 9.99 17.02
C LEU A 84 -8.33 8.65 17.32
N VAL A 85 -9.63 8.64 17.58
CA VAL A 85 -10.42 7.40 17.56
C VAL A 85 -10.35 6.81 16.16
N THR A 86 -10.08 5.50 16.08
CA THR A 86 -9.99 4.80 14.81
C THR A 86 -11.30 4.91 14.04
N ARG A 87 -11.17 5.22 12.75
CA ARG A 87 -12.29 5.48 11.85
C ARG A 87 -11.99 4.97 10.45
N ARG A 88 -13.03 4.85 9.65
CA ARG A 88 -12.97 4.48 8.23
C ARG A 88 -13.89 5.40 7.45
N LEU A 89 -13.43 5.92 6.32
CA LEU A 89 -14.25 6.63 5.35
C LEU A 89 -14.55 5.66 4.21
N THR A 90 -15.81 5.29 4.03
CA THR A 90 -16.21 4.36 2.96
C THR A 90 -16.15 5.04 1.58
N SER A 91 -16.21 4.25 0.52
CA SER A 91 -16.15 4.76 -0.87
C SER A 91 -17.34 5.66 -1.26
N ASP A 92 -18.48 5.54 -0.56
CA ASP A 92 -19.68 6.38 -0.72
C ASP A 92 -19.68 7.61 0.21
N GLY A 93 -18.62 7.81 0.99
CA GLY A 93 -18.41 8.98 1.84
C GLY A 93 -18.99 8.87 3.25
N GLU A 94 -19.45 7.69 3.67
CA GLU A 94 -19.88 7.44 5.05
C GLU A 94 -18.69 7.32 5.99
N LEU A 95 -18.75 8.02 7.13
CA LEU A 95 -17.73 7.96 8.17
C LEU A 95 -18.15 6.97 9.26
N ILE A 96 -17.45 5.84 9.35
CA ILE A 96 -17.66 4.81 10.37
C ILE A 96 -16.67 5.05 11.52
N MET A 97 -17.21 5.27 12.73
CA MET A 97 -16.42 5.51 13.95
C MET A 97 -17.23 5.10 15.20
N PRO A 98 -16.68 4.27 16.10
CA PRO A 98 -15.35 3.67 16.05
C PRO A 98 -15.25 2.55 14.98
N TYR A 99 -14.05 2.36 14.43
CA TYR A 99 -13.74 1.25 13.54
C TYR A 99 -12.58 0.41 14.10
N THR A 100 -12.88 -0.80 14.56
CA THR A 100 -11.92 -1.69 15.23
C THR A 100 -11.55 -2.86 14.33
N ALA A 101 -10.45 -2.72 13.59
CA ALA A 101 -9.87 -3.78 12.78
C ALA A 101 -8.35 -3.58 12.61
N PRO A 102 -7.59 -4.62 12.19
CA PRO A 102 -6.13 -4.53 12.07
C PRO A 102 -5.62 -3.41 11.13
N ASN A 103 -6.41 -3.03 10.13
CA ASN A 103 -6.13 -1.96 9.17
C ASN A 103 -6.64 -0.57 9.64
N GLY A 104 -7.24 -0.46 10.82
CA GLY A 104 -7.90 0.76 11.29
C GLY A 104 -7.00 1.99 11.33
N ALA A 105 -5.70 1.82 11.63
CA ALA A 105 -4.75 2.93 11.59
C ALA A 105 -4.55 3.48 10.16
N GLY A 106 -4.48 2.61 9.15
CA GLY A 106 -4.33 3.02 7.74
C GLY A 106 -5.57 3.77 7.27
N LEU A 107 -6.74 3.17 7.49
CA LEU A 107 -8.03 3.79 7.14
C LEU A 107 -8.31 5.08 7.91
N THR A 108 -7.77 5.23 9.12
CA THR A 108 -7.87 6.49 9.86
C THR A 108 -7.04 7.59 9.22
N LEU A 109 -5.81 7.28 8.77
CA LEU A 109 -4.99 8.27 8.07
C LEU A 109 -5.66 8.71 6.78
N GLU A 110 -6.13 7.76 5.97
CA GLU A 110 -6.87 8.02 4.73
C GLU A 110 -8.11 8.89 4.98
N ALA A 111 -8.95 8.51 5.95
CA ALA A 111 -10.14 9.28 6.30
C ALA A 111 -9.82 10.71 6.77
N MET A 112 -8.73 10.91 7.52
CA MET A 112 -8.29 12.24 7.94
C MET A 112 -7.77 13.11 6.79
N LEU A 113 -7.33 12.49 5.71
CA LEU A 113 -6.92 13.14 4.47
C LEU A 113 -8.08 13.28 3.46
N GLY A 114 -9.30 12.86 3.83
CA GLY A 114 -10.47 12.87 2.96
C GLY A 114 -10.45 11.79 1.87
N VAL A 115 -9.59 10.78 2.03
CA VAL A 115 -9.49 9.65 1.11
C VAL A 115 -10.42 8.54 1.60
N GLY A 116 -11.47 8.27 0.84
CA GLY A 116 -12.34 7.12 1.07
C GLY A 116 -11.67 5.83 0.61
N GLU A 117 -12.18 4.68 1.05
CA GLU A 117 -11.66 3.39 0.60
C GLU A 117 -11.60 3.32 -0.93
N ASN A 118 -10.37 3.20 -1.45
CA ASN A 118 -10.11 3.32 -2.87
C ASN A 118 -10.77 2.18 -3.66
N ALA A 119 -11.81 2.52 -4.44
CA ALA A 119 -12.32 1.67 -5.51
C ALA A 119 -11.51 1.82 -6.81
N ILE A 120 -10.70 2.88 -6.93
CA ILE A 120 -9.91 3.22 -8.11
C ILE A 120 -8.43 2.92 -7.86
N PRO A 121 -7.74 2.19 -8.77
CA PRO A 121 -6.31 1.95 -8.65
C PRO A 121 -5.48 3.24 -8.78
N GLY A 122 -4.73 3.60 -7.75
CA GLY A 122 -3.80 4.73 -7.74
C GLY A 122 -3.08 4.90 -6.39
N PRO A 123 -2.17 5.87 -6.26
CA PRO A 123 -1.63 6.32 -4.98
C PRO A 123 -2.76 6.82 -4.06
N ASP A 124 -2.57 6.70 -2.75
CA ASP A 124 -3.64 6.98 -1.78
C ASP A 124 -3.91 8.49 -1.62
N PHE A 125 -2.87 9.33 -1.67
CA PHE A 125 -3.00 10.78 -1.54
C PHE A 125 -2.04 11.52 -2.48
N ASP A 126 -2.60 12.36 -3.35
CA ASP A 126 -1.84 13.07 -4.39
C ASP A 126 -1.00 12.09 -5.23
N ILE A 127 0.34 12.15 -5.14
CA ILE A 127 1.23 11.20 -5.82
C ILE A 127 1.73 10.07 -4.90
N TRP A 128 1.41 10.11 -3.61
CA TRP A 128 2.00 9.26 -2.58
C TRP A 128 1.09 8.07 -2.21
N GLU A 129 1.63 6.85 -2.27
CA GLU A 129 1.06 5.71 -1.54
C GLU A 129 1.39 5.87 -0.05
N LEU A 130 0.36 5.78 0.78
CA LEU A 130 0.49 5.93 2.22
C LEU A 130 0.67 4.57 2.87
N LYS A 131 1.73 4.44 3.67
CA LYS A 131 1.99 3.23 4.44
C LYS A 131 2.17 3.58 5.90
N VAL A 132 1.14 3.30 6.70
CA VAL A 132 1.25 3.48 8.15
C VAL A 132 2.16 2.40 8.74
N VAL A 133 3.07 2.81 9.61
CA VAL A 133 4.09 1.96 10.21
C VAL A 133 3.97 1.96 11.72
N LYS A 134 3.63 0.81 12.31
CA LYS A 134 3.39 0.70 13.75
C LYS A 134 4.69 0.87 14.53
N GLN A 135 4.76 1.85 15.41
CA GLN A 135 5.88 2.11 16.29
C GLN A 135 5.54 1.76 17.73
N ARG A 136 6.56 1.53 18.56
CA ARG A 136 6.41 1.44 20.03
C ARG A 136 6.39 2.81 20.71
N ALA A 137 6.96 3.82 20.06
CA ALA A 137 6.97 5.21 20.48
C ALA A 137 7.23 6.09 19.26
N LEU A 138 6.72 7.33 19.28
CA LEU A 138 6.87 8.27 18.15
C LEU A 138 8.14 9.12 18.22
N SER A 139 8.94 8.98 19.29
CA SER A 139 10.15 9.78 19.51
C SER A 139 11.34 9.39 18.64
N LYS A 140 11.34 8.19 18.05
CA LYS A 140 12.38 7.72 17.13
C LYS A 140 11.85 6.69 16.14
N ARG A 141 12.54 6.53 15.01
CA ARG A 141 12.23 5.53 13.99
C ARG A 141 12.69 4.15 14.45
N TYR A 142 11.77 3.23 14.71
CA TYR A 142 12.12 1.82 14.92
C TYR A 142 11.94 1.04 13.62
N SER A 143 12.88 0.13 13.36
CA SER A 143 12.82 -0.76 12.21
C SER A 143 12.17 -2.08 12.59
N HIS A 144 11.20 -2.52 11.79
CA HIS A 144 10.59 -3.84 11.80
C HIS A 144 10.14 -4.19 10.37
N LYS A 145 9.65 -5.41 10.16
CA LYS A 145 9.12 -5.83 8.86
C LYS A 145 7.86 -5.04 8.51
N ILE A 146 7.87 -4.35 7.39
CA ILE A 146 6.73 -3.67 6.79
C ILE A 146 6.22 -4.46 5.59
N THR A 147 4.91 -4.38 5.32
CA THR A 147 4.33 -4.98 4.12
C THR A 147 4.48 -4.03 2.94
N LEU A 148 5.01 -4.55 1.84
CA LEU A 148 5.10 -3.81 0.58
C LEU A 148 3.76 -3.91 -0.15
N PHE A 149 3.35 -5.14 -0.46
CA PHE A 149 2.08 -5.46 -1.11
C PHE A 149 1.71 -6.94 -0.86
N THR A 150 0.48 -7.32 -1.21
CA THR A 150 -0.10 -8.62 -0.87
C THR A 150 -0.76 -9.34 -2.06
N PRO A 151 0.02 -9.74 -3.08
CA PRO A 151 -0.52 -10.37 -4.27
C PRO A 151 -0.85 -11.84 -3.99
N GLN A 152 -1.99 -12.31 -4.47
CA GLN A 152 -2.25 -13.75 -4.51
C GLN A 152 -1.40 -14.40 -5.62
N PRO A 153 -1.00 -15.68 -5.51
CA PRO A 153 -0.33 -16.39 -6.60
C PRO A 153 -1.24 -16.46 -7.84
N ASP A 154 -0.65 -16.57 -9.02
CA ASP A 154 -1.32 -16.75 -10.32
C ASP A 154 -0.85 -17.99 -11.09
N ARG A 155 0.04 -18.79 -10.49
CA ARG A 155 0.53 -20.04 -11.05
C ARG A 155 0.69 -21.11 -9.95
N GLY A 156 0.89 -22.34 -10.38
CA GLY A 156 1.18 -23.49 -9.51
C GLY A 156 -0.08 -24.19 -9.01
N TRP A 157 0.13 -25.26 -8.25
CA TRP A 157 -0.93 -26.12 -7.72
C TRP A 157 -2.07 -25.36 -7.03
N VAL A 158 -1.76 -24.27 -6.31
CA VAL A 158 -2.75 -23.43 -5.59
C VAL A 158 -3.78 -22.73 -6.49
N THR A 159 -3.59 -22.65 -7.81
CA THR A 159 -4.60 -22.06 -8.71
C THR A 159 -5.76 -23.01 -9.01
N GLU A 160 -5.58 -24.31 -8.74
CA GLU A 160 -6.55 -25.36 -9.02
C GLU A 160 -7.17 -25.97 -7.75
N HIS A 161 -6.72 -25.52 -6.57
CA HIS A 161 -7.10 -26.09 -5.27
C HIS A 161 -7.58 -25.01 -4.30
N ALA A 162 -8.39 -25.42 -3.32
CA ALA A 162 -8.86 -24.49 -2.32
C ALA A 162 -7.74 -24.13 -1.34
N LEU A 163 -7.79 -22.92 -0.76
CA LEU A 163 -6.85 -22.53 0.30
C LEU A 163 -6.86 -23.50 1.48
N THR A 164 -8.01 -24.11 1.76
CA THR A 164 -8.14 -25.13 2.81
C THR A 164 -7.25 -26.32 2.56
N ASP A 165 -7.18 -26.80 1.31
CA ASP A 165 -6.38 -27.95 0.95
C ASP A 165 -4.90 -27.62 1.07
N PHE A 166 -4.52 -26.42 0.62
CA PHE A 166 -3.16 -25.90 0.78
C PHE A 166 -2.71 -25.85 2.25
N VAL A 167 -3.52 -25.24 3.14
CA VAL A 167 -3.15 -25.09 4.55
C VAL A 167 -3.17 -26.43 5.29
N LEU A 168 -4.10 -27.34 4.97
CA LEU A 168 -4.10 -28.69 5.55
C LEU A 168 -2.88 -29.51 5.12
N GLN A 169 -2.41 -29.32 3.88
CA GLN A 169 -1.30 -30.09 3.33
C GLN A 169 0.08 -29.55 3.74
N TYR A 170 0.22 -28.23 3.86
CA TYR A 170 1.52 -27.58 4.04
C TYR A 170 1.65 -26.73 5.32
N GLY A 171 0.55 -26.45 6.01
CA GLY A 171 0.55 -25.74 7.28
C GLY A 171 0.75 -26.67 8.48
N HIS A 172 0.70 -26.08 9.67
CA HIS A 172 0.81 -26.78 10.95
C HIS A 172 -0.37 -26.46 11.87
N VAL A 173 -0.66 -27.36 12.80
CA VAL A 173 -1.72 -27.17 13.80
C VAL A 173 -1.29 -26.09 14.80
N THR A 174 -2.13 -25.08 15.01
CA THR A 174 -1.88 -24.03 16.01
C THR A 174 -2.82 -24.06 17.20
N GLU A 175 -4.03 -24.63 17.04
CA GLU A 175 -5.02 -24.73 18.12
C GLU A 175 -5.75 -26.08 18.03
N ARG A 176 -6.07 -26.64 19.18
CA ARG A 176 -6.82 -27.90 19.35
C ARG A 176 -7.99 -27.66 20.31
N ASP A 177 -9.06 -28.44 20.17
CA ASP A 177 -10.13 -28.49 21.15
C ASP A 177 -9.74 -29.30 22.40
N ASP A 178 -10.66 -29.39 23.36
CA ASP A 178 -10.45 -30.10 24.63
C ASP A 178 -10.22 -31.61 24.44
N ASP A 179 -10.74 -32.19 23.35
CA ASP A 179 -10.54 -33.59 22.97
C ASP A 179 -9.21 -33.81 22.21
N GLY A 180 -8.46 -32.73 21.98
CA GLY A 180 -7.18 -32.75 21.28
C GLY A 180 -7.29 -32.78 19.75
N ASN A 181 -8.47 -32.58 19.17
CA ASN A 181 -8.64 -32.50 17.72
C ASN A 181 -8.18 -31.14 17.19
N PRO A 182 -7.49 -31.07 16.04
CA PRO A 182 -7.14 -29.79 15.43
C PRO A 182 -8.37 -28.96 15.07
N VAL A 183 -8.45 -27.74 15.59
CA VAL A 183 -9.49 -26.76 15.23
C VAL A 183 -8.93 -25.57 14.45
N CYS A 184 -7.61 -25.53 14.27
CA CYS A 184 -6.93 -24.43 13.63
C CYS A 184 -5.60 -24.86 13.02
N TYR A 185 -5.39 -24.52 11.75
CA TYR A 185 -4.10 -24.67 11.07
C TYR A 185 -3.62 -23.33 10.56
N TYR A 186 -2.31 -23.17 10.53
CA TYR A 186 -1.67 -21.98 10.03
C TYR A 186 -0.50 -22.32 9.12
N PHE A 187 -0.40 -21.62 7.99
CA PHE A 187 0.79 -21.65 7.14
C PHE A 187 1.54 -20.33 7.26
N THR A 188 2.80 -20.42 7.68
CA THR A 188 3.64 -19.25 8.01
C THR A 188 5.05 -19.41 7.45
N MET A 189 5.89 -18.39 7.63
CA MET A 189 7.28 -18.41 7.21
C MET A 189 8.09 -19.59 7.82
N SER A 190 7.68 -20.16 8.96
CA SER A 190 8.37 -21.32 9.55
C SER A 190 8.20 -22.61 8.75
N ASP A 191 7.18 -22.69 7.90
CA ASP A 191 6.88 -23.85 7.07
C ASP A 191 7.67 -23.83 5.74
N ILE A 192 8.49 -22.79 5.54
CA ILE A 192 9.30 -22.58 4.34
C ILE A 192 10.79 -22.65 4.72
N ALA A 193 11.55 -23.44 3.99
CA ALA A 193 13.01 -23.52 4.10
C ALA A 193 13.63 -22.18 3.79
N LYS A 194 14.63 -21.79 4.57
CA LYS A 194 15.50 -20.68 4.20
C LYS A 194 16.28 -21.05 2.95
N THR A 195 16.42 -20.11 2.01
CA THR A 195 17.22 -20.31 0.80
C THR A 195 18.64 -20.75 1.17
N GLY A 196 19.12 -21.83 0.56
CA GLY A 196 20.45 -22.39 0.82
C GLY A 196 20.55 -23.28 2.07
N ASP A 197 19.48 -23.44 2.85
CA ASP A 197 19.47 -24.32 4.03
C ASP A 197 19.14 -25.76 3.62
N ALA A 198 20.17 -26.49 3.18
CA ALA A 198 20.04 -27.89 2.77
C ALA A 198 19.60 -28.81 3.93
N ALA A 199 19.90 -28.45 5.17
CA ALA A 199 19.60 -29.22 6.37
C ALA A 199 18.16 -29.03 6.89
N SER A 200 17.43 -28.05 6.34
CA SER A 200 16.05 -27.79 6.74
C SER A 200 15.16 -29.01 6.50
N SER A 201 14.32 -29.36 7.47
CA SER A 201 13.31 -30.42 7.33
C SER A 201 12.02 -29.94 6.68
N THR A 202 11.89 -28.64 6.39
CA THR A 202 10.69 -28.08 5.77
C THR A 202 10.60 -28.51 4.31
N ARG A 203 9.37 -28.81 3.88
CA ARG A 203 9.05 -29.37 2.56
C ARG A 203 9.10 -28.34 1.44
N LEU A 204 8.94 -27.06 1.77
CA LEU A 204 8.78 -25.99 0.80
C LEU A 204 9.98 -25.06 0.76
N VAL A 205 10.29 -24.49 -0.39
CA VAL A 205 11.37 -23.51 -0.56
C VAL A 205 10.98 -22.42 -1.55
N MET A 206 11.43 -21.18 -1.30
CA MET A 206 11.28 -20.10 -2.27
C MET A 206 12.34 -20.21 -3.37
N GLY A 207 11.92 -19.98 -4.61
CA GLY A 207 12.78 -19.85 -5.78
C GLY A 207 12.52 -18.55 -6.53
N LEU A 208 13.52 -18.09 -7.28
CA LEU A 208 13.44 -16.93 -8.15
C LEU A 208 13.91 -17.35 -9.55
N GLU A 209 12.95 -17.53 -10.46
CA GLU A 209 13.20 -17.98 -11.83
C GLU A 209 13.23 -16.80 -12.80
N GLY A 210 14.10 -16.87 -13.81
CA GLY A 210 14.22 -15.85 -14.84
C GLY A 210 14.91 -14.56 -14.38
N PHE A 211 15.47 -14.51 -13.16
CA PHE A 211 16.24 -13.35 -12.69
C PHE A 211 17.74 -13.53 -12.93
N THR A 212 18.42 -12.46 -13.35
CA THR A 212 19.90 -12.43 -13.40
C THR A 212 20.49 -11.23 -12.71
N SER A 213 19.87 -10.05 -12.87
CA SER A 213 20.22 -8.83 -12.13
C SER A 213 19.07 -7.85 -12.18
N ALA A 214 19.13 -6.77 -11.39
CA ALA A 214 18.13 -5.70 -11.39
C ALA A 214 17.82 -5.13 -12.80
N ARG A 215 18.76 -5.21 -13.75
CA ARG A 215 18.56 -4.73 -15.13
C ARG A 215 18.28 -5.84 -16.15
N ARG A 216 18.38 -7.11 -15.75
CA ARG A 216 18.26 -8.26 -16.64
C ARG A 216 17.47 -9.38 -15.97
N PHE A 217 16.24 -9.55 -16.42
CA PHE A 217 15.35 -10.64 -16.03
C PHE A 217 14.37 -10.94 -17.18
N ASP A 218 13.92 -12.19 -17.27
CA ASP A 218 12.93 -12.66 -18.22
C ASP A 218 11.53 -12.23 -17.76
N ALA A 219 10.75 -11.57 -18.61
CA ALA A 219 9.38 -11.15 -18.31
C ALA A 219 8.45 -12.33 -17.96
N ASN A 220 8.77 -13.55 -18.42
CA ASN A 220 8.05 -14.78 -18.09
C ASN A 220 8.51 -15.44 -16.78
N GLY A 221 9.51 -14.86 -16.12
CA GLY A 221 10.01 -15.31 -14.83
C GLY A 221 9.00 -15.19 -13.69
N MET A 222 9.35 -15.74 -12.54
CA MET A 222 8.47 -15.76 -11.37
C MET A 222 9.24 -15.88 -10.06
N ILE A 223 8.58 -15.45 -8.99
CA ILE A 223 8.88 -15.93 -7.64
C ILE A 223 8.02 -17.17 -7.43
N GLY A 224 8.60 -18.29 -7.02
CA GLY A 224 7.88 -19.54 -6.82
C GLY A 224 8.12 -20.14 -5.44
N LEU A 225 7.14 -20.89 -4.96
CA LEU A 225 7.19 -21.75 -3.79
C LEU A 225 7.13 -23.19 -4.29
N TYR A 226 8.18 -23.97 -4.03
CA TYR A 226 8.36 -25.30 -4.60
C TYR A 226 8.37 -26.36 -3.51
N ASP A 227 7.80 -27.52 -3.83
CA ASP A 227 8.04 -28.74 -3.08
C ASP A 227 9.45 -29.24 -3.36
N ARG A 228 10.28 -29.35 -2.31
CA ARG A 228 11.69 -29.75 -2.44
C ARG A 228 11.86 -31.21 -2.84
N GLN A 229 10.89 -32.07 -2.53
CA GLN A 229 10.96 -33.49 -2.83
C GLN A 229 10.45 -33.78 -4.24
N ALA A 230 9.29 -33.22 -4.60
CA ALA A 230 8.67 -33.44 -5.89
C ALA A 230 9.20 -32.50 -7.00
N GLY A 231 9.80 -31.37 -6.62
CA GLY A 231 10.20 -30.29 -7.55
C GLY A 231 9.01 -29.52 -8.14
N SER A 232 7.79 -29.79 -7.69
CA SER A 232 6.57 -29.18 -8.24
C SER A 232 6.38 -27.74 -7.74
N LEU A 233 5.85 -26.89 -8.63
CA LEU A 233 5.46 -25.52 -8.29
C LEU A 233 4.15 -25.54 -7.50
N ILE A 234 4.22 -25.19 -6.22
CA ILE A 234 3.05 -25.14 -5.34
C ILE A 234 2.32 -23.81 -5.52
N ALA A 235 3.04 -22.69 -5.41
CA ALA A 235 2.50 -21.36 -5.64
C ALA A 235 3.51 -20.53 -6.43
N GLY A 236 3.04 -19.79 -7.44
CA GLY A 236 3.88 -18.92 -8.24
C GLY A 236 3.28 -17.54 -8.41
N TRP A 237 4.15 -16.54 -8.39
CA TRP A 237 3.84 -15.15 -8.71
C TRP A 237 4.63 -14.74 -9.95
N SER A 238 3.94 -14.62 -11.08
CA SER A 238 4.57 -14.16 -12.31
C SER A 238 5.13 -12.75 -12.15
N PHE A 239 6.27 -12.47 -12.80
CA PHE A 239 6.82 -11.12 -12.82
C PHE A 239 5.86 -10.10 -13.40
N MET A 240 5.06 -10.47 -14.41
CA MET A 240 4.04 -9.60 -14.97
C MET A 240 3.01 -9.16 -13.92
N LYS A 241 2.51 -10.09 -13.10
CA LYS A 241 1.58 -9.76 -12.00
C LYS A 241 2.23 -8.88 -10.94
N LEU A 242 3.44 -9.25 -10.49
CA LEU A 242 4.15 -8.49 -9.47
C LEU A 242 4.50 -7.08 -9.95
N LEU A 243 4.90 -6.93 -11.22
CA LEU A 243 5.19 -5.65 -11.85
C LEU A 243 3.97 -4.73 -11.88
N ASP A 244 2.80 -5.25 -12.26
CA ASP A 244 1.54 -4.49 -12.28
C ASP A 244 1.17 -3.94 -10.89
N HIS A 245 1.36 -4.76 -9.85
CA HIS A 245 1.19 -4.28 -8.47
C HIS A 245 2.25 -3.25 -8.06
N TRP A 246 3.50 -3.45 -8.46
CA TRP A 246 4.62 -2.60 -8.08
C TRP A 246 4.53 -1.20 -8.70
N GLN A 247 4.32 -1.12 -10.02
CA GLN A 247 4.28 0.15 -10.75
C GLN A 247 3.16 1.07 -10.28
N ARG A 248 2.00 0.51 -9.88
CA ARG A 248 0.86 1.30 -9.42
C ARG A 248 1.07 1.97 -8.06
N LYS A 249 1.82 1.34 -7.16
CA LYS A 249 1.84 1.70 -5.73
C LYS A 249 3.16 2.26 -5.23
N HIS A 250 4.29 1.91 -5.83
CA HIS A 250 5.58 2.14 -5.18
C HIS A 250 6.44 3.24 -5.81
N ASN A 251 5.97 3.98 -6.81
CA ASN A 251 6.78 5.06 -7.39
C ASN A 251 7.09 6.20 -6.39
N ARG A 252 6.14 6.49 -5.50
CA ARG A 252 6.29 7.40 -4.35
C ARG A 252 5.55 6.77 -3.18
N ALA A 253 6.23 6.57 -2.06
CA ALA A 253 5.61 6.02 -0.86
C ALA A 253 6.02 6.82 0.38
N ALA A 254 5.03 7.13 1.21
CA ALA A 254 5.24 7.80 2.50
C ALA A 254 4.96 6.83 3.64
N TYR A 255 6.01 6.51 4.41
CA TYR A 255 5.94 5.67 5.58
C TYR A 255 5.67 6.53 6.82
N VAL A 256 4.42 6.52 7.29
CA VAL A 256 3.94 7.38 8.38
C VAL A 256 3.91 6.59 9.68
N PRO A 257 4.71 6.94 10.71
CA PRO A 257 4.73 6.20 11.97
C PRO A 257 3.43 6.42 12.75
N TYR A 258 2.96 5.39 13.45
CA TYR A 258 1.84 5.52 14.39
C TYR A 258 2.04 4.69 15.64
N VAL A 259 1.42 5.08 16.74
CA VAL A 259 1.17 4.23 17.91
C VAL A 259 -0.32 3.94 18.00
N LEU A 260 -0.68 2.73 18.42
CA LEU A 260 -2.06 2.32 18.63
C LEU A 260 -2.24 1.94 20.09
N ASN A 261 -3.11 2.68 20.77
CA ASN A 261 -3.55 2.38 22.13
C ASN A 261 -4.89 1.66 22.03
N LYS A 262 -4.90 0.39 22.43
CA LYS A 262 -6.15 -0.37 22.54
C LYS A 262 -6.85 0.02 23.83
N GLY A 263 -8.09 0.50 23.70
CA GLY A 263 -8.97 0.76 24.83
C GLY A 263 -10.00 -0.36 25.00
N ASP A 264 -10.74 -0.31 26.10
CA ASP A 264 -11.83 -1.26 26.35
C ASP A 264 -13.01 -1.01 25.40
N ASP A 265 -13.32 0.27 25.11
CA ASP A 265 -14.41 0.66 24.21
C ASP A 265 -13.93 1.04 22.80
N VAL A 266 -12.82 1.77 22.69
CA VAL A 266 -12.33 2.31 21.41
C VAL A 266 -10.82 2.24 21.29
N ASP A 267 -10.35 1.92 20.09
CA ASP A 267 -8.94 2.04 19.74
C ASP A 267 -8.61 3.50 19.38
N VAL A 268 -7.47 3.98 19.88
CA VAL A 268 -6.96 5.34 19.62
C VAL A 268 -5.61 5.26 18.93
N VAL A 269 -5.50 5.91 17.78
CA VAL A 269 -4.27 6.04 17.00
C VAL A 269 -3.68 7.44 17.15
N GLU A 270 -2.36 7.52 17.20
CA GLU A 270 -1.61 8.78 17.15
C GLU A 270 -0.50 8.63 16.11
N PHE A 271 -0.45 9.56 15.14
CA PHE A 271 0.56 9.59 14.09
C PHE A 271 1.76 10.44 14.50
N GLY A 272 2.96 9.99 14.16
CA GLY A 272 4.22 10.66 14.53
C GLY A 272 4.83 11.50 13.41
N PRO A 273 5.77 12.39 13.76
CA PRO A 273 6.35 13.36 12.84
C PRO A 273 7.50 12.81 11.98
N LEU A 274 8.04 11.64 12.33
CA LEU A 274 9.26 11.08 11.74
C LEU A 274 8.96 10.26 10.47
N ILE A 275 8.59 10.94 9.39
CA ILE A 275 8.21 10.32 8.11
C ILE A 275 9.45 9.78 7.39
N THR A 276 9.29 8.66 6.68
CA THR A 276 10.28 8.16 5.71
C THR A 276 9.65 8.15 4.33
N LEU A 277 10.28 8.82 3.36
CA LEU A 277 9.81 8.91 1.98
C LEU A 277 10.67 8.02 1.10
N GLY A 278 10.03 7.16 0.31
CA GLY A 278 10.66 6.42 -0.76
C GLY A 278 10.33 7.07 -2.10
N ILE A 279 11.37 7.46 -2.84
CA ILE A 279 11.25 8.24 -4.08
C ILE A 279 11.91 7.45 -5.20
N SER A 280 11.10 7.17 -6.23
CA SER A 280 11.46 6.42 -7.44
C SER A 280 11.86 4.98 -7.16
N THR A 281 11.30 4.05 -7.93
CA THR A 281 11.59 2.62 -7.79
C THR A 281 11.58 1.95 -9.15
N SER A 282 12.22 0.79 -9.23
CA SER A 282 12.10 -0.13 -10.35
C SER A 282 11.77 -1.52 -9.84
N PHE A 283 11.03 -2.28 -10.65
CA PHE A 283 10.75 -3.69 -10.35
C PHE A 283 12.03 -4.54 -10.27
N GLY A 284 13.07 -4.15 -11.02
CA GLY A 284 14.40 -4.73 -10.91
C GLY A 284 15.02 -4.62 -9.52
N GLN A 285 14.88 -3.47 -8.85
CA GLN A 285 15.32 -3.29 -7.46
C GLN A 285 14.53 -4.19 -6.51
N PHE A 286 13.23 -4.36 -6.72
CA PHE A 286 12.41 -5.32 -5.95
C PHE A 286 12.94 -6.75 -6.10
N LEU A 287 13.18 -7.23 -7.32
CA LEU A 287 13.70 -8.58 -7.56
C LEU A 287 15.10 -8.77 -6.96
N GLN A 288 15.98 -7.78 -7.11
CA GLN A 288 17.31 -7.81 -6.49
C GLN A 288 17.21 -7.86 -4.96
N ALA A 289 16.34 -7.06 -4.36
CA ALA A 289 16.15 -7.06 -2.91
C ALA A 289 15.54 -8.38 -2.40
N PHE A 290 14.72 -9.06 -3.21
CA PHE A 290 14.26 -10.43 -2.91
C PHE A 290 15.39 -11.45 -3.02
N HIS A 291 16.17 -11.42 -4.10
CA HIS A 291 17.35 -12.25 -4.29
C HIS A 291 18.35 -12.12 -3.12
N ASP A 292 18.58 -10.89 -2.65
CA ASP A 292 19.49 -10.58 -1.56
C ASP A 292 18.91 -10.89 -0.16
N GLY A 293 17.69 -11.44 -0.08
CA GLY A 293 17.02 -11.80 1.18
C GLY A 293 16.52 -10.61 2.01
N LYS A 294 16.50 -9.39 1.45
CA LYS A 294 15.96 -8.18 2.11
C LYS A 294 14.44 -8.14 2.04
N ILE A 295 13.87 -8.63 0.95
CA ILE A 295 12.44 -8.91 0.81
C ILE A 295 12.22 -10.39 1.05
N VAL A 296 11.21 -10.71 1.85
CA VAL A 296 10.78 -12.08 2.11
C VAL A 296 9.30 -12.24 1.81
N TYR A 297 8.94 -13.45 1.40
CA TYR A 297 7.55 -13.89 1.42
C TYR A 297 7.19 -14.26 2.87
N ASP A 298 6.14 -13.63 3.40
CA ASP A 298 5.63 -13.83 4.76
C ASP A 298 4.16 -14.23 4.68
N PRO A 299 3.86 -15.53 4.49
CA PRO A 299 2.50 -16.01 4.47
C PRO A 299 1.87 -15.97 5.86
N GLY A 300 0.55 -15.91 5.89
CA GLY A 300 -0.25 -16.09 7.09
C GLY A 300 -1.62 -16.62 6.72
N ASP A 301 -1.64 -17.67 5.90
CA ASP A 301 -2.87 -18.34 5.47
C ASP A 301 -3.39 -19.22 6.60
N LYS A 302 -4.54 -18.85 7.17
CA LYS A 302 -5.16 -19.53 8.31
C LYS A 302 -6.40 -20.28 7.87
N ILE A 303 -6.65 -21.44 8.47
CA ILE A 303 -7.99 -22.05 8.48
C ILE A 303 -8.41 -22.31 9.91
N THR A 304 -9.68 -22.04 10.20
CA THR A 304 -10.27 -22.28 11.53
C THR A 304 -11.57 -23.05 11.36
N LEU A 305 -11.77 -24.07 12.18
CA LEU A 305 -12.98 -24.88 12.16
C LEU A 305 -14.11 -24.07 12.82
N LYS A 306 -15.20 -23.85 12.08
CA LYS A 306 -16.43 -23.23 12.59
C LYS A 306 -17.62 -24.01 12.07
N ASP A 307 -18.48 -24.45 12.99
CA ASP A 307 -19.68 -25.23 12.67
C ASP A 307 -19.39 -26.45 11.78
N GLY A 308 -18.31 -27.18 12.11
CA GLY A 308 -17.87 -28.37 11.38
C GLY A 308 -17.27 -28.10 9.99
N LYS A 309 -17.02 -26.83 9.61
CA LYS A 309 -16.43 -26.46 8.31
C LYS A 309 -15.19 -25.58 8.48
N TRP A 310 -14.16 -25.86 7.70
CA TRP A 310 -12.97 -25.02 7.65
C TRP A 310 -13.28 -23.66 7.02
N LYS A 311 -12.95 -22.58 7.73
CA LYS A 311 -13.08 -21.20 7.26
C LYS A 311 -11.70 -20.64 6.93
N PRO A 312 -11.41 -20.36 5.65
CA PRO A 312 -10.13 -19.81 5.23
C PRO A 312 -10.01 -18.32 5.50
N HIS A 313 -8.79 -17.88 5.80
CA HIS A 313 -8.38 -16.49 5.84
C HIS A 313 -7.00 -16.36 5.17
N ALA A 314 -7.01 -15.90 3.92
CA ALA A 314 -5.81 -15.78 3.10
C ALA A 314 -4.96 -14.56 3.50
N ARG A 315 -3.64 -14.72 3.49
CA ARG A 315 -2.66 -13.65 3.66
C ARG A 315 -1.35 -14.05 2.97
N SER A 316 -1.14 -13.48 1.79
CA SER A 316 0.08 -13.60 1.01
C SER A 316 0.77 -12.24 1.02
N GLN A 317 1.91 -12.09 1.72
CA GLN A 317 2.57 -10.78 1.87
C GLN A 317 4.02 -10.83 1.44
N PHE A 318 4.46 -9.82 0.69
CA PHE A 318 5.88 -9.51 0.51
C PHE A 318 6.26 -8.40 1.48
N ARG A 319 7.28 -8.68 2.30
CA ARG A 319 7.69 -7.80 3.39
C ARG A 319 9.19 -7.57 3.40
N MET A 320 9.61 -6.44 3.95
CA MET A 320 11.02 -6.13 4.19
C MET A 320 11.20 -5.39 5.49
N ASN A 321 12.40 -5.34 6.07
CA ASN A 321 12.62 -4.44 7.20
C ASN A 321 12.67 -2.98 6.73
N LEU A 322 12.08 -2.06 7.49
CA LEU A 322 12.11 -0.64 7.17
C LEU A 322 13.54 -0.07 7.06
N LYS A 323 14.51 -0.57 7.83
CA LYS A 323 15.92 -0.14 7.69
C LYS A 323 16.51 -0.46 6.31
N ASP A 324 15.98 -1.45 5.60
CA ASP A 324 16.49 -1.91 4.31
C ASP A 324 15.78 -1.19 3.14
N ILE A 325 14.92 -0.21 3.42
CA ILE A 325 14.03 0.43 2.43
C ILE A 325 14.79 1.07 1.26
N GLY A 326 16.02 1.53 1.48
CA GLY A 326 16.91 2.04 0.43
C GLY A 326 17.32 0.99 -0.62
N ALA A 327 17.05 -0.30 -0.39
CA ALA A 327 17.27 -1.33 -1.40
C ALA A 327 16.23 -1.31 -2.53
N ILE A 328 15.06 -0.72 -2.29
CA ILE A 328 13.94 -0.71 -3.25
C ILE A 328 13.62 0.69 -3.79
N TYR A 329 14.25 1.74 -3.29
CA TYR A 329 14.07 3.12 -3.76
C TYR A 329 15.39 3.70 -4.25
N GLU A 330 15.34 4.54 -5.27
CA GLU A 330 16.51 5.31 -5.74
C GLU A 330 16.92 6.37 -4.72
N MET A 331 15.95 6.97 -4.04
CA MET A 331 16.18 7.94 -2.97
C MET A 331 15.27 7.65 -1.77
N VAL A 332 15.85 7.76 -0.57
CA VAL A 332 15.12 7.70 0.69
C VAL A 332 15.37 9.00 1.45
N LYS A 333 14.30 9.73 1.76
CA LYS A 333 14.37 10.95 2.56
C LYS A 333 13.72 10.71 3.92
N GLN A 334 14.40 11.11 4.99
CA GLN A 334 13.84 11.09 6.33
C GLN A 334 13.45 12.51 6.71
N VAL A 335 12.16 12.74 6.92
CA VAL A 335 11.62 14.06 7.25
C VAL A 335 11.15 14.06 8.69
N ASP A 336 11.41 15.15 9.42
CA ASP A 336 10.81 15.41 10.73
C ASP A 336 9.86 16.59 10.60
N LEU A 337 8.56 16.35 10.65
CA LEU A 337 7.54 17.40 10.50
C LEU A 337 7.54 18.46 11.63
N ARG A 338 8.41 18.31 12.63
CA ARG A 338 8.65 19.33 13.67
C ARG A 338 9.77 20.30 13.30
N ASP A 339 10.59 19.96 12.31
CA ASP A 339 11.75 20.74 11.90
C ASP A 339 11.58 21.21 10.44
N PRO A 340 11.24 22.50 10.25
CA PRO A 340 10.95 23.04 8.93
C PRO A 340 12.17 23.10 7.99
N GLU A 341 13.39 22.80 8.46
CA GLU A 341 14.59 22.79 7.62
C GLU A 341 14.97 21.40 7.07
N THR A 342 14.21 20.34 7.39
CA THR A 342 14.57 18.96 6.97
C THR A 342 14.12 18.58 5.56
N TYR A 343 13.64 19.53 4.75
CA TYR A 343 13.08 19.22 3.44
C TYR A 343 13.48 20.15 2.29
#